data_AF-A0A7V6GBM9-F1
#
_entry.id   AF-A0A7V6GBM9-F1
#
_cell.length_a   1.000
_cell.length_b   1.000
_cell.length_c   1.000
_cell.angle_alpha   90.00
_cell.angle_beta   90.00
_cell.angle_gamma   90.00
#
_symmetry.space_group_name_H-M   'P 1'
#
loop_
_entity.id
_entity.type
_entity.pdbx_description
1 polymer ?
#
loop_
_entity_poly.entity_id
_entity_poly.type
_entity_poly.pdbx_seq_one_letter_code
_entity_poly.pdbx_strand_id
1 'polypeptide(L)'
;KLKEGGYPVNLVESLRADGGVVMRGNDLLMGVPDIMVLDSLTGNVLMKVFSSYSTGGGFESLGFGYGPGVGENYDRIICIISRASGAPVIAGAIRYAGDCAKGKLLEKIKDEFTLAKQAGLESILKSYCFSPEKKAGDSEEVSPPPKKPVTDSIPGVEVTELEDAVAVLWKAGIYAESGMGCTGPIVMVAPEDKEKASGLLKQNGYL
;
A
#
# COMPACT_ATOMS: atom_id res chain seq x y z
N LYS A 1 2.38 15.52 -16.07
CA LYS A 1 3.23 14.40 -16.55
C LYS A 1 2.46 13.28 -17.25
N LEU A 2 1.75 12.37 -16.57
CA LEU A 2 1.05 11.25 -17.26
C LEU A 2 0.06 11.72 -18.33
N LYS A 3 -0.78 12.72 -18.00
CA LYS A 3 -1.72 13.34 -18.94
C LYS A 3 -1.01 14.01 -20.14
N GLU A 4 0.14 14.65 -19.91
CA GLU A 4 0.96 15.25 -20.99
C GLU A 4 1.55 14.16 -21.91
N GLY A 5 1.85 12.98 -21.35
CA GLY A 5 2.26 11.80 -22.12
C GLY A 5 1.12 11.12 -22.89
N GLY A 6 -0.12 11.63 -22.79
CA GLY A 6 -1.28 11.11 -23.53
C GLY A 6 -2.13 10.09 -22.76
N TYR A 7 -1.87 9.83 -21.47
CA TYR A 7 -2.74 8.96 -20.68
C TYR A 7 -4.08 9.65 -20.36
N PRO A 8 -5.24 9.04 -20.67
CA PRO A 8 -6.55 9.68 -20.57
C PRO A 8 -7.08 9.73 -19.13
N VAL A 9 -6.42 10.49 -18.26
CA VAL A 9 -6.84 10.71 -16.87
C VAL A 9 -7.40 12.12 -16.65
N ASN A 10 -8.45 12.20 -15.85
CA ASN A 10 -9.06 13.44 -15.39
C ASN A 10 -8.92 13.54 -13.87
N LEU A 11 -8.23 14.57 -13.40
CA LEU A 11 -8.16 14.90 -11.98
C LEU A 11 -9.26 15.91 -11.70
N VAL A 12 -10.09 15.64 -10.70
CA VAL A 12 -11.11 16.57 -10.23
C VAL A 12 -10.50 17.58 -9.25
N GLU A 13 -11.10 18.76 -9.17
CA GLU A 13 -10.72 19.81 -8.24
C GLU A 13 -11.70 19.88 -7.07
N SER A 14 -11.18 20.20 -5.88
CA SER A 14 -12.00 20.50 -4.70
C SER A 14 -12.96 21.66 -4.98
N LEU A 15 -14.16 21.60 -4.40
CA LEU A 15 -15.19 22.64 -4.54
C LEU A 15 -14.93 23.89 -3.68
N ARG A 16 -13.80 23.95 -2.96
CA ARG A 16 -13.45 25.12 -2.15
C ARG A 16 -12.89 26.25 -3.01
N ALA A 17 -12.89 27.46 -2.44
CA ALA A 17 -12.34 28.65 -3.09
C ALA A 17 -10.84 28.54 -3.42
N ASP A 18 -10.08 27.74 -2.66
CA ASP A 18 -8.67 27.44 -2.92
C ASP A 18 -8.44 26.33 -3.97
N GLY A 19 -9.49 25.57 -4.32
CA GLY A 19 -9.45 24.53 -5.35
C GLY A 19 -8.38 23.45 -5.13
N GLY A 20 -7.95 22.83 -6.24
CA GLY A 20 -6.83 21.89 -6.28
C GLY A 20 -7.22 20.42 -6.11
N VAL A 21 -6.23 19.54 -6.31
CA VAL A 21 -6.42 18.08 -6.37
C VAL A 21 -6.42 17.38 -5.02
N VAL A 22 -6.05 18.08 -3.94
CA VAL A 22 -6.04 17.53 -2.58
C VAL A 22 -7.43 17.67 -1.97
N MET A 23 -8.08 16.53 -1.72
CA MET A 23 -9.44 16.49 -1.20
C MET A 23 -9.45 16.62 0.33
N ARG A 24 -10.48 17.29 0.87
CA ARG A 24 -10.78 17.34 2.31
C ARG A 24 -12.01 16.48 2.62
N GLY A 25 -12.28 16.26 3.90
CA GLY A 25 -13.42 15.45 4.34
C GLY A 25 -14.76 15.87 3.72
N ASN A 26 -15.02 17.18 3.59
CA ASN A 26 -16.26 17.67 2.97
C ASN A 26 -16.35 17.32 1.48
N ASP A 27 -15.24 17.31 0.73
CA ASP A 27 -15.24 16.93 -0.69
C ASP A 27 -15.64 15.45 -0.85
N LEU A 28 -15.17 14.58 0.05
CA LEU A 28 -15.58 13.17 0.07
C LEU A 28 -17.07 13.03 0.39
N LEU A 29 -17.57 13.78 1.39
CA LEU A 29 -18.99 13.74 1.78
C LEU A 29 -19.92 14.26 0.67
N MET A 30 -19.45 15.20 -0.14
CA MET A 30 -20.19 15.75 -1.29
C MET A 30 -20.09 14.86 -2.54
N GLY A 31 -19.24 13.82 -2.53
CA GLY A 31 -19.01 12.98 -3.70
C GLY A 31 -18.31 13.71 -4.84
N VAL A 32 -17.36 14.60 -4.53
CA VAL A 32 -16.62 15.38 -5.53
C VAL A 32 -15.83 14.46 -6.47
N PRO A 33 -15.00 13.51 -5.96
CA PRO A 33 -14.38 12.49 -6.81
C PRO A 33 -15.24 11.22 -6.91
N ASP A 34 -15.26 10.62 -8.11
CA ASP A 34 -15.71 9.24 -8.29
C ASP A 34 -14.72 8.23 -7.70
N ILE A 35 -13.41 8.56 -7.74
CA ILE A 35 -12.31 7.72 -7.25
C ILE A 35 -11.39 8.57 -6.36
N MET A 36 -11.24 8.17 -5.10
CA MET A 36 -10.31 8.80 -4.17
C MET A 36 -9.05 7.94 -4.00
N VAL A 37 -7.88 8.51 -4.30
CA VAL A 37 -6.58 7.85 -4.11
C VAL A 37 -6.03 8.22 -2.74
N LEU A 38 -5.60 7.21 -1.97
CA LEU A 38 -5.13 7.35 -0.60
C LEU A 38 -3.90 6.49 -0.39
N ASP A 39 -3.08 6.83 0.59
CA ASP A 39 -2.09 5.90 1.12
C ASP A 39 -2.79 4.70 1.80
N SER A 40 -2.02 3.64 2.03
CA SER A 40 -2.54 2.36 2.54
C SER A 40 -3.15 2.48 3.93
N LEU A 41 -2.57 3.30 4.81
CA LEU A 41 -3.03 3.48 6.18
C LEU A 41 -4.33 4.27 6.23
N THR A 42 -4.37 5.42 5.55
CA THR A 42 -5.58 6.25 5.47
C THR A 42 -6.73 5.48 4.81
N GLY A 43 -6.46 4.75 3.72
CA GLY A 43 -7.44 3.88 3.07
C GLY A 43 -7.99 2.82 4.02
N ASN A 44 -7.14 2.17 4.82
CA ASN A 44 -7.58 1.17 5.82
C ASN A 44 -8.52 1.78 6.87
N VAL A 45 -8.17 2.96 7.40
CA VAL A 45 -8.99 3.66 8.39
C VAL A 45 -10.34 4.01 7.82
N LEU A 46 -10.41 4.61 6.62
CA LEU A 46 -11.67 4.98 5.99
C LEU A 46 -12.55 3.75 5.71
N MET A 47 -11.97 2.67 5.20
CA MET A 47 -12.70 1.43 4.96
C MET A 47 -13.34 0.88 6.23
N LYS A 48 -12.62 0.88 7.36
CA LYS A 48 -13.15 0.44 8.65
C LYS A 48 -14.23 1.38 9.17
N VAL A 49 -13.99 2.70 9.14
CA VAL A 49 -14.97 3.69 9.61
C VAL A 49 -16.27 3.56 8.82
N PHE A 50 -16.22 3.59 7.48
CA PHE A 50 -17.44 3.54 6.68
C PHE A 50 -18.16 2.20 6.75
N SER A 51 -17.44 1.09 6.90
CA SER A 51 -18.06 -0.22 6.94
C SER A 51 -18.61 -0.60 8.33
N SER A 52 -18.08 -0.04 9.43
CA SER A 52 -18.38 -0.50 10.79
C SER A 52 -18.90 0.59 11.75
N TYR A 53 -19.08 1.84 11.31
CA TYR A 53 -19.56 2.91 12.21
C TYR A 53 -20.93 2.59 12.84
N SER A 54 -21.83 1.93 12.10
CA SER A 54 -23.17 1.55 12.56
C SER A 54 -23.16 0.42 13.60
N THR A 55 -22.06 -0.32 13.72
CA THR A 55 -21.90 -1.42 14.68
C THR A 55 -20.98 -1.05 15.84
N GLY A 56 -20.58 0.23 15.95
CA GLY A 56 -19.57 0.66 16.94
C GLY A 56 -18.20 0.01 16.74
N GLY A 57 -17.84 -0.40 15.52
CA GLY A 57 -16.55 -1.03 15.22
C GLY A 57 -16.47 -2.54 15.49
N GLY A 58 -17.54 -3.17 15.97
CA GLY A 58 -17.54 -4.61 16.27
C GLY A 58 -17.38 -5.52 15.04
N PHE A 59 -17.99 -5.15 13.91
CA PHE A 59 -17.86 -5.87 12.64
C PHE A 59 -18.21 -4.97 11.45
N GLU A 60 -17.76 -5.30 10.25
CA GLU A 60 -18.09 -4.54 9.04
C GLU A 60 -19.50 -4.95 8.58
N SER A 61 -20.44 -4.01 8.53
CA SER A 61 -21.85 -4.25 8.19
C SER A 61 -22.29 -3.65 6.85
N LEU A 62 -21.49 -2.74 6.26
CA LEU A 62 -21.78 -2.05 5.01
C LEU A 62 -20.59 -2.07 4.05
N GLY A 63 -20.87 -2.17 2.75
CA GLY A 63 -19.87 -2.08 1.68
C GLY A 63 -19.59 -3.39 0.93
N PHE A 64 -18.51 -3.38 0.15
CA PHE A 64 -18.15 -4.43 -0.82
C PHE A 64 -16.80 -5.09 -0.50
N GLY A 65 -16.36 -5.01 0.76
CA GLY A 65 -15.01 -5.39 1.17
C GLY A 65 -13.94 -4.48 0.55
N TYR A 66 -12.70 -4.96 0.52
CA TYR A 66 -11.55 -4.19 0.01
C TYR A 66 -11.47 -4.15 -1.52
N GLY A 67 -12.25 -4.99 -2.22
CA GLY A 67 -12.16 -5.14 -3.67
C GLY A 67 -10.94 -5.96 -4.12
N PRO A 68 -10.71 -6.04 -5.44
CA PRO A 68 -9.60 -6.80 -6.00
C PRO A 68 -8.26 -6.07 -5.83
N GLY A 69 -7.20 -6.82 -5.53
CA GLY A 69 -5.84 -6.33 -5.73
C GLY A 69 -5.57 -6.15 -7.22
N VAL A 70 -5.23 -4.94 -7.64
CA VAL A 70 -4.93 -4.59 -9.03
C VAL A 70 -3.43 -4.31 -9.16
N GLY A 71 -2.74 -5.12 -9.96
CA GLY A 71 -1.31 -4.99 -10.19
C GLY A 71 -0.93 -5.46 -11.58
N GLU A 72 0.25 -5.05 -12.03
CA GLU A 72 0.81 -5.53 -13.28
C GLU A 72 1.14 -7.03 -13.15
N ASN A 73 0.85 -7.82 -14.19
CA ASN A 73 1.12 -9.26 -14.29
C ASN A 73 0.29 -10.19 -13.38
N TYR A 74 -0.80 -9.70 -12.78
CA TYR A 74 -1.73 -10.57 -12.07
C TYR A 74 -2.53 -11.40 -13.09
N ASP A 75 -2.64 -12.71 -12.84
CA ASP A 75 -3.40 -13.66 -13.68
C ASP A 75 -4.76 -14.02 -13.08
N ARG A 76 -5.07 -13.49 -11.90
CA ARG A 76 -6.27 -13.80 -11.11
C ARG A 76 -6.86 -12.56 -10.48
N ILE A 77 -8.18 -12.58 -10.30
CA ILE A 77 -8.91 -11.60 -9.50
C ILE A 77 -8.81 -12.06 -8.03
N ILE A 78 -8.04 -11.32 -7.23
CA ILE A 78 -7.80 -11.66 -5.82
C ILE A 78 -8.51 -10.61 -4.95
N CYS A 79 -9.59 -11.01 -4.29
CA CYS A 79 -10.30 -10.17 -3.33
C CYS A 79 -10.03 -10.67 -1.91
N ILE A 80 -9.55 -9.79 -1.03
CA ILE A 80 -9.30 -10.10 0.38
C ILE A 80 -10.47 -9.58 1.21
N ILE A 81 -10.84 -10.33 2.24
CA ILE A 81 -11.89 -9.94 3.18
C ILE A 81 -11.41 -10.08 4.62
N SER A 82 -11.89 -9.19 5.48
CA SER A 82 -11.57 -9.23 6.91
C SER A 82 -12.36 -10.35 7.59
N ARG A 83 -11.76 -10.94 8.63
CA ARG A 83 -12.51 -11.86 9.52
C ARG A 83 -13.68 -11.15 10.21
N ALA A 84 -13.55 -9.84 10.42
CA ALA A 84 -14.60 -9.02 11.02
C ALA A 84 -15.70 -8.63 10.02
N SER A 85 -15.65 -9.08 8.76
CA SER A 85 -16.68 -8.75 7.78
C SER A 85 -17.96 -9.55 8.05
N GLY A 86 -19.07 -8.84 8.26
CA GLY A 86 -20.39 -9.43 8.41
C GLY A 86 -20.96 -9.93 7.08
N ALA A 87 -22.02 -10.74 7.16
CA ALA A 87 -22.66 -11.34 5.99
C ALA A 87 -23.02 -10.34 4.86
N PRO A 88 -23.50 -9.11 5.13
CA PRO A 88 -23.77 -8.14 4.07
C PRO A 88 -22.52 -7.73 3.29
N VAL A 89 -21.40 -7.52 3.98
CA VAL A 89 -20.12 -7.13 3.36
C VAL A 89 -19.54 -8.30 2.56
N ILE A 90 -19.64 -9.52 3.09
CA ILE A 90 -19.22 -10.73 2.37
C ILE A 90 -20.03 -10.89 1.08
N ALA A 91 -21.35 -10.72 1.13
CA ALA A 91 -22.20 -10.78 -0.06
C ALA A 91 -21.83 -9.70 -1.09
N GLY A 92 -21.56 -8.47 -0.62
CA GLY A 92 -21.04 -7.38 -1.44
C GLY A 92 -19.71 -7.75 -2.11
N ALA A 93 -18.74 -8.24 -1.35
CA ALA A 93 -17.42 -8.61 -1.87
C ALA A 93 -17.50 -9.72 -2.94
N ILE A 94 -18.36 -10.72 -2.75
CA ILE A 94 -18.60 -11.77 -3.75
C ILE A 94 -19.21 -11.18 -5.01
N ARG A 95 -20.21 -10.30 -4.87
CA ARG A 95 -20.83 -9.60 -6.01
C ARG A 95 -19.79 -8.80 -6.78
N TYR A 96 -18.97 -8.03 -6.08
CA TYR A 96 -17.95 -7.18 -6.70
C TYR A 96 -16.89 -8.02 -7.43
N ALA A 97 -16.47 -9.15 -6.87
CA ALA A 97 -15.60 -10.10 -7.56
C ALA A 97 -16.25 -10.64 -8.85
N GLY A 98 -17.55 -10.96 -8.80
CA GLY A 98 -18.33 -11.36 -9.98
C GLY A 98 -18.42 -10.27 -11.05
N ASP A 99 -18.64 -9.02 -10.64
CA ASP A 99 -18.67 -7.86 -11.55
C ASP A 99 -17.31 -7.63 -12.19
N CYS A 100 -16.21 -7.81 -11.46
CA CYS A 100 -14.85 -7.74 -11.99
C CYS A 100 -14.59 -8.82 -13.05
N ALA A 101 -15.04 -10.05 -12.79
CA ALA A 101 -14.91 -11.16 -13.75
C ALA A 101 -15.74 -10.89 -15.01
N LYS A 102 -17.01 -10.48 -14.85
CA LYS A 102 -17.90 -10.12 -15.95
C LYS A 102 -17.36 -8.94 -16.77
N GLY A 103 -16.75 -7.97 -16.10
CA GLY A 103 -16.13 -6.79 -16.70
C GLY A 103 -14.75 -7.04 -17.31
N LYS A 104 -14.25 -8.29 -17.29
CA LYS A 104 -12.95 -8.68 -17.83
C LYS A 104 -11.80 -7.84 -17.24
N LEU A 105 -11.81 -7.66 -15.92
CA LEU A 105 -10.87 -6.79 -15.21
C LEU A 105 -9.41 -7.01 -15.62
N LEU A 106 -8.96 -8.26 -15.76
CA LEU A 106 -7.57 -8.58 -16.11
C LEU A 106 -7.18 -8.11 -17.53
N GLU A 107 -8.12 -8.12 -18.49
CA GLU A 107 -7.88 -7.57 -19.83
C GLU A 107 -7.71 -6.05 -19.74
N LYS A 108 -8.63 -5.39 -19.03
CA LYS A 108 -8.59 -3.93 -18.82
C LYS A 108 -7.30 -3.47 -18.14
N ILE A 109 -6.83 -4.20 -17.13
CA ILE A 109 -5.57 -3.88 -16.43
C ILE A 109 -4.41 -3.89 -17.44
N LYS A 110 -4.31 -4.91 -18.30
CA LYS A 110 -3.24 -4.99 -19.31
C LYS A 110 -3.30 -3.81 -20.28
N ASP A 111 -4.49 -3.45 -20.74
CA ASP A 111 -4.68 -2.31 -21.64
C ASP A 111 -4.28 -1.00 -20.96
N GLU A 112 -4.72 -0.77 -19.71
CA GLU A 112 -4.40 0.44 -18.93
C GLU A 112 -2.89 0.57 -18.64
N PHE A 113 -2.22 -0.53 -18.25
CA PHE A 113 -0.77 -0.51 -18.07
C PHE A 113 -0.01 -0.25 -19.36
N THR A 114 -0.49 -0.79 -20.49
CA THR A 114 0.09 -0.51 -21.82
C THR A 114 -0.02 0.97 -22.15
N LEU A 115 -1.20 1.58 -21.97
CA LEU A 115 -1.42 3.01 -22.20
C LEU A 115 -0.57 3.88 -21.27
N ALA A 116 -0.49 3.54 -19.98
CA ALA A 116 0.30 4.28 -19.02
C ALA A 116 1.81 4.20 -19.33
N LYS A 117 2.31 3.03 -19.74
CA LYS A 117 3.71 2.84 -20.18
C LYS A 117 4.03 3.65 -21.43
N GLN A 118 3.13 3.63 -22.43
CA GLN A 118 3.27 4.48 -23.63
C GLN A 118 3.30 5.97 -23.27
N ALA A 119 2.56 6.39 -22.23
CA ALA A 119 2.59 7.75 -21.70
C ALA A 119 3.79 8.06 -20.78
N GLY A 120 4.76 7.15 -20.69
CA GLY A 120 6.00 7.37 -19.94
C GLY A 120 5.91 7.08 -18.44
N LEU A 121 4.98 6.24 -17.99
CA LEU A 121 4.85 5.87 -16.56
C LEU A 121 6.21 5.52 -15.92
N GLU A 122 7.02 4.70 -16.59
CA GLU A 122 8.31 4.23 -16.06
C GLU A 122 9.32 5.36 -15.82
N SER A 123 9.39 6.34 -16.74
CA SER A 123 10.28 7.49 -16.58
C SER A 123 9.78 8.44 -15.49
N ILE A 124 8.45 8.60 -15.40
CA ILE A 124 7.80 9.40 -14.37
C ILE A 124 8.08 8.80 -12.99
N LEU A 125 7.88 7.50 -12.79
CA LEU A 125 8.16 6.81 -11.52
C LEU A 125 9.63 6.96 -11.13
N LYS A 126 10.57 6.75 -12.07
CA LYS A 126 12.00 6.99 -11.82
C LYS A 126 12.31 8.42 -11.37
N SER A 127 11.53 9.41 -11.80
CA SER A 127 11.70 10.81 -11.36
C SER A 127 11.19 11.10 -9.95
N TYR A 128 10.33 10.24 -9.39
CA TYR A 128 9.75 10.38 -8.05
C TYR A 128 10.32 9.39 -7.04
N CYS A 129 10.93 8.30 -7.50
CA CYS A 129 11.80 7.48 -6.68
C CYS A 129 13.00 8.34 -6.26
N PHE A 130 12.85 9.08 -5.15
CA PHE A 130 13.95 9.48 -4.29
C PHE A 130 14.54 8.20 -3.69
N SER A 131 15.21 7.40 -4.51
CA SER A 131 16.32 6.66 -3.94
C SER A 131 17.33 7.74 -3.53
N PRO A 132 17.71 7.89 -2.25
CA PRO A 132 19.07 8.34 -1.99
C PRO A 132 19.91 7.41 -2.87
N GLU A 133 20.59 7.96 -3.87
CA GLU A 133 21.29 7.24 -4.94
C GLU A 133 21.51 5.79 -4.51
N LYS A 134 20.69 4.85 -5.01
CA LYS A 134 21.04 3.44 -4.88
C LYS A 134 22.45 3.41 -5.39
N LYS A 135 23.45 3.25 -4.51
CA LYS A 135 24.82 3.03 -4.93
C LYS A 135 24.70 1.83 -5.85
N ALA A 136 24.80 2.09 -7.14
CA ALA A 136 24.82 1.07 -8.17
C ALA A 136 26.03 0.22 -7.83
N GLY A 137 25.80 -0.91 -7.17
CA GLY A 137 26.84 -1.60 -6.41
C GLY A 137 26.42 -2.93 -5.83
N ASP A 138 25.44 -2.99 -4.94
CA ASP A 138 25.20 -4.23 -4.18
C ASP A 138 23.79 -4.80 -4.38
N SER A 139 23.62 -5.55 -5.45
CA SER A 139 22.78 -6.75 -5.41
C SER A 139 23.61 -7.93 -4.88
N GLU A 140 24.36 -7.71 -3.79
CA GLU A 140 24.90 -8.85 -3.04
C GLU A 140 23.72 -9.51 -2.33
N GLU A 141 23.51 -10.79 -2.59
CA GLU A 141 22.65 -11.66 -1.79
C GLU A 141 23.15 -11.60 -0.34
N VAL A 142 22.56 -10.74 0.49
CA VAL A 142 22.95 -10.61 1.89
C VAL A 142 22.40 -11.82 2.62
N SER A 143 23.27 -12.76 2.96
CA SER A 143 22.88 -13.90 3.80
C SER A 143 22.54 -13.41 5.21
N PRO A 144 21.46 -13.93 5.84
CA PRO A 144 21.11 -13.54 7.20
C PRO A 144 22.24 -13.93 8.17
N PRO A 145 22.59 -13.06 9.14
CA PRO A 145 23.52 -13.41 10.22
C PRO A 145 22.95 -14.53 11.11
N PRO A 146 23.73 -15.10 12.05
CA PRO A 146 23.27 -16.22 12.88
C PRO A 146 21.93 -15.93 13.55
N LYS A 147 20.98 -16.86 13.36
CA LYS A 147 19.62 -16.73 13.87
C LYS A 147 19.61 -16.54 15.38
N LYS A 148 18.86 -15.54 15.83
CA LYS A 148 18.63 -15.23 17.24
C LYS A 148 17.16 -14.95 17.51
N PRO A 149 16.68 -15.06 18.76
CA PRO A 149 15.28 -14.77 19.08
C PRO A 149 14.96 -13.30 18.85
N VAL A 150 13.95 -13.04 18.01
CA VAL A 150 13.47 -11.69 17.70
C VAL A 150 12.17 -11.43 18.45
N THR A 151 12.28 -11.01 19.72
CA THR A 151 11.12 -10.80 20.60
C THR A 151 10.66 -9.35 20.65
N ASP A 152 11.43 -8.42 20.08
CA ASP A 152 11.09 -7.01 20.04
C ASP A 152 10.78 -6.56 18.60
N SER A 153 10.05 -5.46 18.47
CA SER A 153 9.59 -4.97 17.16
C SER A 153 9.80 -3.48 16.98
N ILE A 154 10.14 -3.10 15.75
CA ILE A 154 10.31 -1.72 15.29
C ILE A 154 9.20 -1.45 14.27
N PRO A 155 8.13 -0.73 14.65
CA PRO A 155 7.08 -0.32 13.72
C PRO A 155 7.50 0.91 12.91
N GLY A 156 6.77 1.19 11.83
CA GLY A 156 6.90 2.43 11.06
C GLY A 156 7.68 2.28 9.74
N VAL A 157 8.10 1.07 9.39
CA VAL A 157 8.68 0.78 8.07
C VAL A 157 7.57 0.56 7.06
N GLU A 158 7.69 1.14 5.87
CA GLU A 158 6.75 0.93 4.78
C GLU A 158 6.79 -0.52 4.27
N VAL A 159 5.63 -1.09 3.95
CA VAL A 159 5.53 -2.51 3.56
C VAL A 159 6.37 -2.84 2.32
N THR A 160 6.51 -1.89 1.39
CA THR A 160 7.28 -2.04 0.16
C THR A 160 8.79 -1.99 0.38
N GLU A 161 9.23 -1.48 1.53
CA GLU A 161 10.66 -1.31 1.88
C GLU A 161 11.10 -2.29 2.98
N LEU A 162 10.19 -3.16 3.44
CA LEU A 162 10.41 -4.02 4.59
C LEU A 162 11.56 -5.02 4.38
N GLU A 163 11.67 -5.60 3.18
CA GLU A 163 12.77 -6.51 2.85
C GLU A 163 14.11 -5.77 2.74
N ASP A 164 14.11 -4.58 2.15
CA ASP A 164 15.31 -3.73 2.04
C ASP A 164 15.79 -3.27 3.43
N ALA A 165 14.87 -2.88 4.31
CA ALA A 165 15.15 -2.52 5.69
C ALA A 165 15.78 -3.68 6.47
N VAL A 166 15.25 -4.91 6.31
CA VAL A 166 15.82 -6.12 6.91
C VAL A 166 17.22 -6.40 6.35
N ALA A 167 17.42 -6.25 5.04
CA ALA A 167 18.71 -6.45 4.40
C ALA A 167 19.78 -5.47 4.91
N VAL A 168 19.44 -4.19 5.17
CA VAL A 168 20.35 -3.22 5.78
C VAL A 168 20.82 -3.68 7.16
N LEU A 169 19.92 -4.25 7.96
CA LEU A 169 20.27 -4.80 9.28
C LEU A 169 21.18 -6.02 9.15
N TRP A 170 20.91 -6.92 8.20
CA TRP A 170 21.76 -8.07 7.94
C TRP A 170 23.18 -7.66 7.52
N LYS A 171 23.33 -6.65 6.65
CA LYS A 171 24.65 -6.08 6.29
C LYS A 171 25.41 -5.52 7.49
N ALA A 172 24.70 -5.04 8.52
CA ALA A 172 25.27 -4.56 9.77
C ALA A 172 25.51 -5.67 10.81
N GLY A 173 25.30 -6.94 10.44
CA GLY A 173 25.44 -8.11 11.33
C GLY A 173 24.30 -8.29 12.33
N ILE A 174 23.18 -7.60 12.15
CA ILE A 174 22.01 -7.67 13.03
C ILE A 174 20.99 -8.62 12.41
N TYR A 175 20.71 -9.76 13.06
CA TYR A 175 19.63 -10.63 12.63
C TYR A 175 18.28 -9.96 12.90
N ALA A 176 17.47 -9.89 11.86
CA ALA A 176 16.14 -9.29 11.84
C ALA A 176 15.21 -10.11 10.94
N GLU A 177 13.92 -10.09 11.24
CA GLU A 177 12.86 -10.73 10.45
C GLU A 177 11.77 -9.71 10.12
N SER A 178 11.17 -9.78 8.94
CA SER A 178 10.00 -8.99 8.58
C SER A 178 8.73 -9.58 9.20
N GLY A 179 7.82 -8.74 9.69
CA GLY A 179 6.55 -9.17 10.25
C GLY A 179 5.42 -8.16 10.04
N MET A 180 4.22 -8.54 10.48
CA MET A 180 3.04 -7.68 10.50
C MET A 180 2.52 -7.58 11.94
N GLY A 181 2.58 -6.38 12.51
CA GLY A 181 2.04 -6.05 13.82
C GLY A 181 0.61 -5.52 13.74
N CYS A 182 0.00 -5.30 14.91
CA CYS A 182 -1.36 -4.75 15.00
C CYS A 182 -1.53 -3.37 14.36
N THR A 183 -0.43 -2.62 14.18
CA THR A 183 -0.40 -1.25 13.63
C THR A 183 0.21 -1.17 12.24
N GLY A 184 0.56 -2.30 11.60
CA GLY A 184 1.18 -2.32 10.27
C GLY A 184 2.46 -3.15 10.19
N PRO A 185 3.26 -2.97 9.13
CA PRO A 185 4.53 -3.67 8.97
C PRO A 185 5.49 -3.37 10.11
N ILE A 186 6.22 -4.40 10.54
CA ILE A 186 7.20 -4.32 11.63
C ILE A 186 8.48 -5.05 11.23
N VAL A 187 9.61 -4.53 11.70
CA VAL A 187 10.89 -5.24 11.69
C VAL A 187 11.12 -5.84 13.07
N MET A 188 11.24 -7.16 13.15
CA MET A 188 11.46 -7.88 14.40
C MET A 188 12.97 -8.07 14.63
N VAL A 189 13.44 -7.73 15.83
CA VAL A 189 14.86 -7.78 16.22
C VAL A 189 15.00 -8.33 17.64
N ALA A 190 16.22 -8.72 18.03
CA ALA A 190 16.50 -9.03 19.43
C ALA A 190 16.47 -7.74 20.28
N PRO A 191 16.03 -7.80 21.55
CA PRO A 191 15.93 -6.62 22.42
C PRO A 191 17.23 -5.82 22.52
N GLU A 192 18.38 -6.52 22.59
CA GLU A 192 19.71 -5.92 22.70
C GLU A 192 20.14 -5.14 21.45
N ASP A 193 19.55 -5.41 20.28
CA ASP A 193 19.89 -4.74 19.03
C ASP A 193 18.93 -3.62 18.66
N LYS A 194 17.83 -3.45 19.40
CA LYS A 194 16.73 -2.55 19.04
C LYS A 194 17.17 -1.11 18.83
N GLU A 195 17.98 -0.57 19.73
CA GLU A 195 18.47 0.82 19.61
C GLU A 195 19.37 0.99 18.38
N LYS A 196 20.31 0.06 18.17
CA LYS A 196 21.23 0.08 17.04
C LYS A 196 20.49 -0.09 15.71
N ALA A 197 19.54 -1.03 15.65
CA ALA A 197 18.71 -1.28 14.48
C ALA A 197 17.83 -0.07 14.15
N SER A 198 17.17 0.53 15.15
CA SER A 198 16.35 1.73 14.96
C SER A 198 17.19 2.92 14.47
N GLY A 199 18.41 3.08 15.00
CA GLY A 199 19.35 4.10 14.55
C GLY A 199 19.77 3.91 13.09
N LEU A 200 20.10 2.69 12.68
CA LEU A 200 20.45 2.35 11.31
C LEU A 200 19.29 2.58 10.34
N LEU A 201 18.08 2.16 10.71
CA LEU A 201 16.90 2.35 9.87
C LEU A 201 16.57 3.83 9.68
N LYS A 202 16.65 4.66 10.72
CA LYS A 202 16.51 6.13 10.61
C LYS A 202 17.57 6.75 9.71
N GLN A 203 18.84 6.35 9.86
CA GLN A 203 19.93 6.87 9.04
C GLN A 203 19.77 6.54 7.56
N ASN A 204 19.15 5.40 7.25
CA ASN A 204 18.85 4.97 5.88
C ASN A 204 17.46 5.44 5.39
N GLY A 205 16.71 6.19 6.19
CA GLY A 205 15.43 6.80 5.80
C GLY A 205 14.21 5.87 5.82
N TYR A 206 14.29 4.72 6.51
CA TYR A 206 13.18 3.76 6.61
C TYR A 206 12.22 4.02 7.79
N LEU A 207 12.50 5.03 8.63
CA LEU A 207 11.75 5.39 9.84
C LEU A 207 11.60 6.91 9.97
#